data_AF-A0A7Y9SHR1-F1
#
_entry.id   AF-A0A7Y9SHR1-F1
#
_cell.length_a   1.000
_cell.length_b   1.000
_cell.length_c   1.000
_cell.angle_alpha   90.00
_cell.angle_beta   90.00
_cell.angle_gamma   90.00
#
_symmetry.space_group_name_H-M   'P 1'
#
loop_
_entity.id
_entity.type
_entity.pdbx_description
1 polymer ?
#
loop_
_entity_poly.entity_id
_entity_poly.type
_entity_poly.pdbx_seq_one_letter_code
_entity_poly.pdbx_strand_id
1 'polypeptide(L)'
;MSTERDEALRRELVSVAAAAPYAQRTKPRTLVAGAVAIALASALTGGAVSAVALGAGGEQQAPVEITSSDIAAVTARGLELVGTHAELFGTPFIVSGRGNVVVELGPVPEGASSVAFSLACVSEGTIGVAVNGDPQNAWVTCEDPDGDGRYGGFGTFIDTVTDSENTITLESSANLVLWASWAKQAERPAQSQAQLDALADGAVTAEEYDAGFERFASCMAGAGHPLGSVFKGTTVYRYVMSSEAVSTGTDVQCYEAEFMEIDSAWQIANADTSESTEFLRQCLRGNGIEPAYPAVEVDRQMREAGIDPRDCMGV
;
A
#
# COMPACT_ATOMS: atom_id res chain seq x y z
N MET A 1 35.95 17.38 18.89
CA MET A 1 35.66 17.25 20.34
C MET A 1 34.24 16.73 20.45
N SER A 2 34.06 15.47 20.84
CA SER A 2 32.75 14.89 21.14
C SER A 2 32.17 15.60 22.36
N THR A 3 30.91 16.01 22.31
CA THR A 3 30.27 16.68 23.46
C THR A 3 29.93 15.64 24.53
N GLU A 4 29.84 16.05 25.79
CA GLU A 4 29.44 15.18 26.92
C GLU A 4 28.06 14.53 26.69
N ARG A 5 27.21 15.20 25.91
CA ARG A 5 25.92 14.70 25.43
C ARG A 5 26.06 13.53 24.47
N ASP A 6 27.05 13.55 23.58
CA ASP A 6 27.30 12.47 22.61
C ASP A 6 27.84 11.21 23.30
N GLU A 7 28.64 11.36 24.35
CA GLU A 7 29.11 10.25 25.16
C GLU A 7 28.01 9.66 26.05
N ALA A 8 27.11 10.49 26.56
CA ALA A 8 25.93 10.05 27.30
C ALA A 8 24.97 9.28 26.40
N LEU A 9 24.70 9.78 25.18
CA LEU A 9 23.83 9.11 24.20
C LEU A 9 24.41 7.75 23.77
N ARG A 10 25.73 7.68 23.55
CA ARG A 10 26.42 6.41 23.26
C ARG A 10 26.31 5.42 24.40
N ARG A 11 26.48 5.86 25.65
CA ARG A 11 26.36 4.99 26.82
C ARG A 11 24.94 4.42 26.94
N GLU A 12 23.93 5.24 26.69
CA GLU A 12 22.54 4.82 26.76
C GLU A 12 22.22 3.78 25.67
N LEU A 13 22.62 4.04 24.42
CA LEU A 13 22.43 3.11 23.30
C LEU A 13 23.14 1.77 23.49
N VAL A 14 24.36 1.78 24.04
CA VAL A 14 25.10 0.55 24.38
C VAL A 14 24.41 -0.21 25.51
N SER A 15 23.82 0.49 26.49
CA SER A 15 23.11 -0.14 27.61
C SER A 15 21.82 -0.83 27.16
N VAL A 16 21.05 -0.22 26.25
CA VAL A 16 19.83 -0.78 25.68
C VAL A 16 20.13 -2.01 24.84
N ALA A 17 21.20 -1.96 24.03
CA ALA A 17 21.65 -3.11 23.25
C ALA A 17 22.14 -4.28 24.15
N ALA A 18 22.75 -3.98 25.29
CA ALA A 18 23.22 -4.98 26.25
C ALA A 18 22.09 -5.58 27.12
N ALA A 19 20.96 -4.88 27.27
CA ALA A 19 19.84 -5.28 28.13
C ALA A 19 18.78 -6.15 27.42
N ALA A 20 18.89 -6.36 26.10
CA ALA A 20 17.94 -7.20 25.37
C ALA A 20 18.09 -8.70 25.79
N PRO A 21 17.06 -9.31 26.40
CA PRO A 21 17.15 -10.71 26.84
C PRO A 21 17.04 -11.63 25.62
N TYR A 22 18.19 -12.12 25.15
CA TYR A 22 18.25 -13.26 24.23
C TYR A 22 17.77 -14.52 24.95
N ALA A 23 16.49 -14.87 24.75
CA ALA A 23 15.96 -16.17 25.16
C ALA A 23 16.66 -17.27 24.34
N GLN A 24 17.52 -18.04 25.01
CA GLN A 24 18.14 -19.25 24.48
C GLN A 24 17.09 -20.34 24.21
N ARG A 25 16.93 -20.74 22.94
CA ARG A 25 16.47 -22.09 22.57
C ARG A 25 17.24 -22.62 21.36
N THR A 26 17.51 -23.91 21.40
CA THR A 26 18.59 -24.67 20.74
C THR A 26 18.26 -25.13 19.30
N LYS A 27 19.04 -24.63 18.31
CA LYS A 27 19.62 -25.17 17.03
C LYS A 27 18.88 -26.21 16.12
N PRO A 28 19.22 -26.34 14.79
CA PRO A 28 19.91 -25.40 13.86
C PRO A 28 19.42 -25.33 12.37
N ARG A 29 19.94 -24.29 11.66
CA ARG A 29 19.92 -23.98 10.19
C ARG A 29 18.64 -23.25 9.72
N THR A 30 18.64 -22.00 9.24
CA THR A 30 19.61 -21.22 8.45
C THR A 30 19.47 -19.73 8.81
N LEU A 31 20.56 -18.97 8.74
CA LEU A 31 20.69 -17.57 9.18
C LEU A 31 19.98 -16.58 8.24
N VAL A 32 18.92 -15.91 8.72
CA VAL A 32 18.55 -14.54 8.31
C VAL A 32 18.10 -13.79 9.56
N ALA A 33 19.05 -13.37 10.37
CA ALA A 33 18.83 -12.42 11.46
C ALA A 33 20.03 -11.47 11.47
N GLY A 34 19.99 -10.46 10.59
CA GLY A 34 21.09 -9.52 10.41
C GLY A 34 20.72 -8.23 9.68
N ALA A 35 19.63 -8.18 8.91
CA ALA A 35 19.30 -6.99 8.11
C ALA A 35 18.67 -5.85 8.92
N VAL A 36 17.92 -6.13 9.99
CA VAL A 36 17.16 -5.09 10.73
C VAL A 36 18.07 -4.18 11.57
N ALA A 37 19.21 -4.69 12.08
CA ALA A 37 20.10 -3.90 12.94
C ALA A 37 21.09 -3.02 12.15
N ILE A 38 21.45 -3.42 10.92
CA ILE A 38 22.44 -2.68 10.12
C ILE A 38 21.80 -1.47 9.42
N ALA A 39 20.53 -1.55 9.01
CA ALA A 39 19.82 -0.42 8.40
C ALA A 39 19.63 0.76 9.39
N LEU A 40 19.36 0.48 10.67
CA LEU A 40 19.19 1.53 11.69
C LEU A 40 20.52 2.19 12.09
N ALA A 41 21.65 1.49 11.99
CA ALA A 41 22.96 2.03 12.36
C ALA A 41 23.60 2.86 11.24
N SER A 42 23.41 2.50 9.96
CA SER A 42 23.93 3.27 8.82
C SER A 42 23.05 4.47 8.44
N ALA A 43 21.73 4.40 8.66
CA ALA A 43 20.81 5.52 8.44
C ALA A 43 21.03 6.70 9.41
N LEU A 44 21.71 6.49 10.55
CA LEU A 44 22.03 7.55 11.51
C LEU A 44 23.40 8.21 11.28
N THR A 45 24.24 7.67 10.38
CA THR A 45 25.57 8.23 10.07
C THR A 45 25.69 8.87 8.68
N GLY A 46 24.80 8.54 7.74
CA GLY A 46 24.62 9.29 6.48
C GLY A 46 23.49 10.29 6.67
N GLY A 47 23.78 11.58 6.58
CA GLY A 47 22.91 12.66 7.05
C GLY A 47 21.45 12.53 6.63
N ALA A 48 20.55 12.41 7.61
CA ALA A 48 19.18 12.86 7.45
C ALA A 48 19.25 14.33 7.01
N VAL A 49 18.98 14.62 5.74
CA VAL A 49 18.78 16.00 5.30
C VAL A 49 17.45 16.41 5.91
N SER A 50 17.50 17.00 7.11
CA SER A 50 16.35 17.68 7.69
C SER A 50 16.04 18.86 6.80
N ALA A 51 15.21 18.65 5.77
CA ALA A 51 14.62 19.74 5.01
C ALA A 51 13.70 20.49 5.98
N VAL A 52 14.15 21.65 6.44
CA VAL A 52 13.29 22.55 7.23
C VAL A 52 12.23 23.07 6.27
N ALA A 53 10.99 22.61 6.44
CA ALA A 53 9.85 23.18 5.74
C ALA A 53 9.74 24.67 6.10
N LEU A 54 10.04 25.56 5.15
CA LEU A 54 9.78 27.00 5.29
C LEU A 54 8.28 27.23 5.13
N GLY A 55 7.53 27.07 6.22
CA GLY A 55 6.11 27.42 6.25
C GLY A 55 5.92 28.93 6.14
N ALA A 56 5.43 29.41 5.00
CA ALA A 56 4.96 30.78 4.84
C ALA A 56 3.59 30.95 5.53
N GLY A 57 3.60 31.55 6.72
CA GLY A 57 2.46 32.28 7.31
C GLY A 57 1.16 31.50 7.58
N GLY A 58 1.13 30.70 8.63
CA GLY A 58 -0.10 30.13 9.21
C GLY A 58 0.03 29.87 10.70
N GLU A 59 -1.08 29.95 11.44
CA GLU A 59 -1.19 29.78 12.90
C GLU A 59 -0.40 28.56 13.40
N GLN A 60 0.53 28.80 14.34
CA GLN A 60 1.39 27.77 14.95
C GLN A 60 0.56 26.82 15.83
N GLN A 61 0.02 25.76 15.24
CA GLN A 61 -0.32 24.56 15.99
C GLN A 61 0.97 23.99 16.62
N ALA A 62 0.85 23.44 17.84
CA ALA A 62 1.98 22.86 18.55
C ALA A 62 2.72 21.86 17.64
N PRO A 63 4.07 21.86 17.66
CA PRO A 63 4.84 20.92 16.85
C PRO A 63 4.45 19.49 17.25
N VAL A 64 3.89 18.74 16.31
CA VAL A 64 3.69 17.30 16.48
C VAL A 64 5.07 16.65 16.41
N GLU A 65 5.45 15.96 17.47
CA GLU A 65 6.76 15.30 17.56
C GLU A 65 6.74 14.03 16.69
N ILE A 66 7.48 14.04 15.60
CA ILE A 66 7.73 12.83 14.81
C ILE A 66 8.67 11.93 15.62
N THR A 67 8.20 10.71 15.88
CA THR A 67 8.90 9.75 16.72
C THR A 67 9.78 8.82 15.88
N SER A 68 10.74 8.14 16.53
CA SER A 68 11.50 7.06 15.89
C SER A 68 10.61 5.90 15.44
N SER A 69 9.47 5.69 16.10
CA SER A 69 8.48 4.70 15.68
C SER A 69 7.82 5.06 14.36
N ASP A 70 7.54 6.34 14.10
CA ASP A 70 6.93 6.78 12.84
C ASP A 70 7.88 6.56 11.67
N ILE A 71 9.16 6.88 11.87
CA ILE A 71 10.22 6.62 10.89
C ILE A 71 10.37 5.12 10.62
N ALA A 72 10.38 4.30 11.68
CA ALA A 72 10.50 2.86 11.54
C ALA A 72 9.29 2.26 10.81
N ALA A 73 8.07 2.75 11.08
CA ALA A 73 6.85 2.28 10.44
C ALA A 73 6.83 2.59 8.94
N VAL A 74 7.15 3.83 8.53
CA VAL A 74 7.19 4.18 7.11
C VAL A 74 8.31 3.47 6.37
N THR A 75 9.45 3.24 7.02
CA THR A 75 10.56 2.47 6.44
C THR A 75 10.16 1.01 6.25
N ALA A 76 9.51 0.39 7.25
CA ALA A 76 9.03 -0.98 7.13
C ALA A 76 8.02 -1.13 5.98
N ARG A 77 7.09 -0.18 5.84
CA ARG A 77 6.12 -0.16 4.73
C ARG A 77 6.80 0.04 3.37
N GLY A 78 7.78 0.93 3.28
CA GLY A 78 8.57 1.13 2.06
C GLY A 78 9.33 -0.13 1.65
N LEU A 79 9.93 -0.83 2.60
CA LEU A 79 10.59 -2.11 2.35
C LEU A 79 9.62 -3.24 2.00
N GLU A 80 8.41 -3.23 2.57
CA GLU A 80 7.34 -4.18 2.23
C GLU A 80 6.85 -3.96 0.79
N LEU A 81 6.63 -2.71 0.38
CA LEU A 81 6.28 -2.34 -1.00
C LEU A 81 7.33 -2.85 -2.00
N VAL A 82 8.61 -2.67 -1.67
CA VAL A 82 9.72 -3.14 -2.50
C VAL A 82 9.74 -4.66 -2.54
N GLY A 83 9.58 -5.30 -1.38
CA GLY A 83 9.54 -6.74 -1.22
C GLY A 83 10.61 -7.45 -2.05
N THR A 84 10.18 -8.39 -2.89
CA THR A 84 10.99 -8.98 -3.97
C THR A 84 10.62 -8.50 -5.36
N HIS A 85 9.85 -7.42 -5.42
CA HIS A 85 9.31 -6.86 -6.65
C HIS A 85 10.14 -5.70 -7.18
N ALA A 86 11.18 -5.27 -6.45
CA ALA A 86 12.11 -4.27 -6.93
C ALA A 86 13.51 -4.40 -6.31
N GLU A 87 14.50 -3.92 -7.06
CA GLU A 87 15.85 -3.67 -6.56
C GLU A 87 15.96 -2.20 -6.13
N LEU A 88 16.57 -1.91 -4.97
CA LEU A 88 16.79 -0.56 -4.48
C LEU A 88 18.18 -0.04 -4.83
N PHE A 89 18.25 1.25 -5.18
CA PHE A 89 19.47 1.92 -5.58
C PHE A 89 19.78 3.07 -4.62
N GLY A 90 21.01 3.08 -4.11
CA GLY A 90 21.50 4.15 -3.23
C GLY A 90 20.93 4.09 -1.81
N THR A 91 20.93 5.25 -1.15
CA THR A 91 20.42 5.41 0.21
C THR A 91 19.00 5.98 0.15
N PRO A 92 18.02 5.38 0.85
CA PRO A 92 16.68 5.94 0.90
C PRO A 92 16.64 7.34 1.52
N PHE A 93 15.74 8.16 1.02
CA PHE A 93 15.36 9.46 1.56
C PHE A 93 14.34 9.25 2.67
N ILE A 94 14.56 9.87 3.83
CA ILE A 94 13.59 9.93 4.92
C ILE A 94 13.38 11.39 5.26
N VAL A 95 12.15 11.86 5.06
CA VAL A 95 11.78 13.27 5.24
C VAL A 95 10.52 13.35 6.07
N SER A 96 10.44 14.32 6.96
CA SER A 96 9.26 14.56 7.77
C SER A 96 8.91 16.04 7.76
N GLY A 97 7.63 16.38 7.73
CA GLY A 97 7.23 17.78 7.66
C GLY A 97 5.73 18.02 7.56
N ARG A 98 5.39 19.26 7.23
CA ARG A 98 4.03 19.78 7.02
C ARG A 98 4.12 20.98 6.07
N GLY A 99 3.03 21.30 5.39
CA GLY A 99 2.98 22.39 4.42
C GLY A 99 3.60 21.93 3.11
N ASN A 100 4.41 22.77 2.49
CA ASN A 100 5.14 22.43 1.27
C ASN A 100 6.48 21.79 1.62
N VAL A 101 6.62 20.49 1.34
CA VAL A 101 7.85 19.71 1.54
C VAL A 101 8.39 19.30 0.18
N VAL A 102 9.64 19.67 -0.11
CA VAL A 102 10.32 19.31 -1.36
C VAL A 102 11.46 18.34 -1.05
N VAL A 103 11.48 17.23 -1.78
CA VAL A 103 12.54 16.22 -1.72
C VAL A 103 13.27 16.20 -3.06
N GLU A 104 14.51 16.65 -3.03
CA GLU A 104 15.44 16.59 -4.16
C GLU A 104 15.99 15.17 -4.27
N LEU A 105 15.52 14.41 -5.26
CA LEU A 105 15.92 13.01 -5.47
C LEU A 105 17.23 12.87 -6.25
N GLY A 106 17.60 13.91 -7.00
CA GLY A 106 18.75 13.86 -7.90
C GLY A 106 18.42 13.26 -9.27
N PRO A 107 19.45 13.00 -10.10
CA PRO A 107 19.29 12.25 -11.33
C PRO A 107 19.07 10.76 -11.06
N VAL A 108 18.42 10.06 -12.00
CA VAL A 108 18.18 8.61 -11.91
C VAL A 108 19.53 7.87 -11.86
N PRO A 109 19.81 7.07 -10.81
CA PRO A 109 21.00 6.24 -10.75
C PRO A 109 21.04 5.19 -11.86
N GLU A 110 22.23 4.79 -12.30
CA GLU A 110 22.40 3.72 -13.29
C GLU A 110 21.68 2.43 -12.83
N GLY A 111 20.77 1.94 -13.67
CA GLY A 111 19.98 0.73 -13.42
C GLY A 111 18.62 0.97 -12.77
N ALA A 112 18.40 2.11 -12.10
CA ALA A 112 17.09 2.49 -11.59
C ALA A 112 16.17 2.96 -12.74
N SER A 113 14.87 2.82 -12.54
CA SER A 113 13.85 3.26 -13.52
C SER A 113 12.61 3.89 -12.87
N SER A 114 12.56 3.92 -11.54
CA SER A 114 11.40 4.32 -10.76
C SER A 114 11.83 4.78 -9.37
N VAL A 115 10.90 5.34 -8.60
CA VAL A 115 11.07 5.61 -7.17
C VAL A 115 10.06 4.80 -6.39
N ALA A 116 10.52 3.94 -5.48
CA ALA A 116 9.68 3.34 -4.46
C ALA A 116 9.37 4.41 -3.40
N PHE A 117 8.08 4.64 -3.14
CA PHE A 117 7.59 5.74 -2.33
C PHE A 117 6.68 5.18 -1.24
N SER A 118 6.86 5.60 0.01
CA SER A 118 5.95 5.29 1.11
C SER A 118 5.75 6.50 2.02
N LEU A 119 4.50 6.76 2.36
CA LEU A 119 4.10 7.88 3.18
C LEU A 119 3.27 7.40 4.37
N ALA A 120 3.51 8.01 5.52
CA ALA A 120 2.72 7.84 6.74
C ALA A 120 2.19 9.20 7.21
N CYS A 121 0.90 9.24 7.54
CA CYS A 121 0.28 10.39 8.17
C CYS A 121 0.53 10.32 9.69
N VAL A 122 0.95 11.44 10.28
CA VAL A 122 1.18 11.61 11.74
C VAL A 122 0.09 12.47 12.38
N SER A 123 -0.72 13.15 11.57
CA SER A 123 -1.92 13.85 12.02
C SER A 123 -3.00 13.84 10.93
N GLU A 124 -4.21 14.27 11.28
CA GLU A 124 -5.29 14.47 10.31
C GLU A 124 -4.94 15.56 9.28
N GLY A 125 -5.54 15.44 8.09
CA GLY A 125 -5.42 16.40 7.01
C GLY A 125 -5.41 15.75 5.64
N THR A 126 -4.82 16.43 4.67
CA THR A 126 -4.74 16.01 3.28
C THR A 126 -3.34 16.24 2.75
N ILE A 127 -2.88 15.35 1.87
CA ILE A 127 -1.56 15.43 1.25
C ILE A 127 -1.73 15.31 -0.27
N GLY A 128 -1.30 16.35 -0.98
CA GLY A 128 -1.11 16.30 -2.43
C GLY A 128 0.33 15.91 -2.75
N VAL A 129 0.52 15.08 -3.78
CA VAL A 129 1.84 14.64 -4.24
C VAL A 129 2.05 15.08 -5.68
N ALA A 130 3.17 15.72 -5.96
CA ALA A 130 3.63 16.05 -7.30
C ALA A 130 5.06 15.54 -7.51
N VAL A 131 5.35 15.10 -8.74
CA VAL A 131 6.66 14.63 -9.15
C VAL A 131 7.11 15.48 -10.32
N ASN A 132 8.26 16.13 -10.21
CA ASN A 132 8.76 17.05 -11.24
C ASN A 132 7.76 18.17 -11.59
N GLY A 133 6.93 18.57 -10.63
CA GLY A 133 5.86 19.56 -10.81
C GLY A 133 4.55 19.00 -11.35
N ASP A 134 4.50 17.73 -11.76
CA ASP A 134 3.29 17.08 -12.27
C ASP A 134 2.50 16.43 -11.12
N PRO A 135 1.25 16.88 -10.85
CA PRO A 135 0.41 16.28 -9.82
C PRO A 135 0.12 14.82 -10.14
N GLN A 136 0.27 13.93 -9.16
CA GLN A 136 0.06 12.49 -9.32
C GLN A 136 -1.42 12.07 -9.22
N ASN A 137 -2.36 13.01 -9.39
CA ASN A 137 -3.83 12.83 -9.26
C ASN A 137 -4.33 12.10 -8.00
N ALA A 138 -3.46 11.91 -7.00
CA ALA A 138 -3.77 11.24 -5.74
C ALA A 138 -3.70 12.27 -4.61
N TRP A 139 -4.86 12.58 -4.03
CA TRP A 139 -4.94 13.22 -2.72
C TRP A 139 -5.05 12.12 -1.67
N VAL A 140 -4.18 12.20 -0.67
CA VAL A 140 -4.18 11.26 0.44
C VAL A 140 -4.89 11.93 1.60
N THR A 141 -6.06 11.42 1.94
CA THR A 141 -6.78 11.86 3.13
C THR A 141 -6.20 11.11 4.33
N CYS A 142 -5.72 11.87 5.30
CA CYS A 142 -5.24 11.38 6.58
C CYS A 142 -6.40 11.50 7.58
N GLU A 143 -7.02 10.38 7.94
CA GLU A 143 -8.14 10.31 8.88
C GLU A 143 -7.80 9.32 9.98
N ASP A 144 -8.28 9.58 11.20
CA ASP A 144 -8.22 8.64 12.33
C ASP A 144 -9.64 8.15 12.64
N PRO A 145 -10.17 7.22 11.84
CA PRO A 145 -11.58 6.80 11.96
C PRO A 145 -11.87 6.16 13.32
N ASP A 146 -10.84 5.58 13.96
CA ASP A 146 -10.97 4.82 15.22
C ASP A 146 -10.58 5.66 16.46
N GLY A 147 -9.99 6.84 16.26
CA GLY A 147 -9.47 7.68 17.35
C GLY A 147 -8.26 7.08 18.07
N ASP A 148 -7.52 6.17 17.42
CA ASP A 148 -6.37 5.46 18.00
C ASP A 148 -5.02 6.08 17.63
N GLY A 149 -5.03 7.20 16.91
CA GLY A 149 -3.85 7.92 16.46
C GLY A 149 -3.21 7.34 15.19
N ARG A 150 -3.90 6.47 14.44
CA ARG A 150 -3.42 5.93 13.17
C ARG A 150 -4.10 6.63 11.99
N TYR A 151 -3.42 7.64 11.47
CA TYR A 151 -3.94 8.51 10.40
C TYR A 151 -3.81 7.92 8.98
N GLY A 152 -3.47 6.63 8.85
CA GLY A 152 -3.27 5.97 7.56
C GLY A 152 -1.93 6.27 6.86
N GLY A 153 -1.92 6.08 5.55
CA GLY A 153 -0.76 6.25 4.67
C GLY A 153 -0.82 5.32 3.47
N PHE A 154 0.12 5.46 2.55
CA PHE A 154 0.14 4.66 1.31
C PHE A 154 1.58 4.41 0.85
N GLY A 155 1.74 3.49 -0.10
CA GLY A 155 2.99 3.29 -0.80
C GLY A 155 2.72 2.95 -2.27
N THR A 156 3.62 3.38 -3.16
CA THR A 156 3.52 3.15 -4.60
C THR A 156 4.90 3.26 -5.25
N PHE A 157 5.01 2.80 -6.49
CA PHE A 157 6.10 3.19 -7.38
C PHE A 157 5.72 4.43 -8.19
N ILE A 158 6.71 5.28 -8.46
CA ILE A 158 6.62 6.46 -9.32
C ILE A 158 7.50 6.19 -10.54
N ASP A 159 6.87 6.04 -11.71
CA ASP A 159 7.55 5.74 -12.98
C ASP A 159 7.74 6.96 -13.88
N THR A 160 7.20 8.13 -13.49
CA THR A 160 7.29 9.39 -14.26
C THR A 160 8.59 10.16 -14.01
N VAL A 161 9.68 9.45 -13.76
CA VAL A 161 11.00 10.04 -13.51
C VAL A 161 11.71 10.36 -14.82
N THR A 162 12.61 11.34 -14.79
CA THR A 162 13.39 11.77 -15.96
C THR A 162 14.87 11.50 -15.75
N ASP A 163 15.66 11.45 -16.83
CA ASP A 163 17.12 11.31 -16.73
C ASP A 163 17.81 12.53 -16.07
N SER A 164 17.09 13.64 -15.87
CA SER A 164 17.59 14.85 -15.21
C SER A 164 17.32 14.81 -13.70
N GLU A 165 17.57 15.93 -13.01
CA GLU A 165 17.18 16.09 -11.60
C GLU A 165 15.68 15.83 -11.42
N ASN A 166 15.34 15.01 -10.42
CA ASN A 166 13.98 14.69 -10.05
C ASN A 166 13.63 15.25 -8.67
N THR A 167 12.36 15.63 -8.51
CA THR A 167 11.82 16.16 -7.25
C THR A 167 10.49 15.52 -6.90
N ILE A 168 10.26 15.32 -5.60
CA ILE A 168 8.94 15.04 -5.03
C ILE A 168 8.52 16.24 -4.21
N THR A 169 7.36 16.80 -4.54
CA THR A 169 6.75 17.90 -3.79
C THR A 169 5.49 17.38 -3.10
N LEU A 170 5.41 17.60 -1.79
CA LEU A 170 4.26 17.27 -0.96
C LEU A 170 3.60 18.57 -0.49
N GLU A 171 2.31 18.74 -0.80
CA GLU A 171 1.49 19.81 -0.27
C GLU A 171 0.58 19.23 0.82
N SER A 172 0.93 19.47 2.08
CA SER A 172 0.31 18.79 3.22
C SER A 172 -0.32 19.75 4.23
N SER A 173 -1.58 19.53 4.56
CA SER A 173 -2.20 20.11 5.76
C SER A 173 -1.95 19.25 7.01
N ALA A 174 -1.54 17.98 6.84
CA ALA A 174 -1.15 17.02 7.88
C ALA A 174 0.35 17.06 8.20
N ASN A 175 0.74 16.54 9.37
CA ASN A 175 2.13 16.13 9.62
C ASN A 175 2.36 14.77 8.97
N LEU A 176 3.50 14.59 8.33
CA LEU A 176 3.83 13.37 7.58
C LEU A 176 5.26 12.91 7.82
N VAL A 177 5.49 11.63 7.54
CA VAL A 177 6.81 11.07 7.27
C VAL A 177 6.78 10.39 5.90
N LEU A 178 7.78 10.69 5.09
CA LEU A 178 8.04 10.13 3.78
C LEU A 178 9.29 9.27 3.86
N TRP A 179 9.20 8.07 3.28
CA TRP A 179 10.33 7.26 2.85
C TRP A 179 10.29 7.16 1.32
N ALA A 180 11.42 7.40 0.65
CA ALA A 180 11.53 7.20 -0.78
C ALA A 180 12.88 6.57 -1.13
N SER A 181 12.96 5.76 -2.18
CA SER A 181 14.21 5.22 -2.67
C SER A 181 14.15 5.03 -4.18
N TRP A 182 15.27 5.29 -4.86
CA TRP A 182 15.42 4.87 -6.25
C TRP A 182 15.26 3.35 -6.33
N ALA A 183 14.53 2.89 -7.34
CA ALA A 183 14.17 1.50 -7.50
C ALA A 183 14.14 1.09 -8.98
N LYS A 184 14.36 -0.19 -9.23
CA LYS A 184 14.05 -0.87 -10.48
C LYS A 184 13.02 -1.94 -10.18
N GLN A 185 11.79 -1.73 -10.63
CA GLN A 185 10.76 -2.76 -10.54
C GLN A 185 11.19 -3.99 -11.33
N ALA A 186 10.87 -5.17 -10.80
CA ALA A 186 10.97 -6.41 -11.55
C ALA A 186 10.11 -6.29 -12.81
N GLU A 187 10.56 -6.89 -13.91
CA GLU A 187 9.80 -6.89 -15.15
C GLU A 187 8.45 -7.58 -14.88
N ARG A 188 7.37 -6.82 -15.08
CA ARG A 188 6.02 -7.34 -14.95
C ARG A 188 5.80 -8.36 -16.06
N PRO A 189 5.22 -9.54 -15.76
CA PRO A 189 4.93 -10.52 -16.79
C PRO A 189 3.94 -9.93 -17.81
N ALA A 190 4.13 -10.30 -19.07
CA ALA A 190 3.11 -10.02 -20.07
C ALA A 190 1.82 -10.78 -19.73
N GLN A 191 0.67 -10.17 -20.01
CA GLN A 191 -0.62 -10.84 -19.88
C GLN A 191 -0.67 -12.08 -20.78
N SER A 192 -1.30 -13.14 -20.29
CA SER A 192 -1.55 -14.34 -21.07
C SER A 192 -2.54 -14.06 -22.19
N GLN A 193 -2.40 -14.79 -23.31
CA GLN A 193 -3.32 -14.64 -24.44
C GLN A 193 -4.78 -14.87 -24.01
N ALA A 194 -5.02 -15.82 -23.10
CA ALA A 194 -6.36 -16.08 -22.58
C ALA A 194 -6.92 -14.91 -21.75
N GLN A 195 -6.07 -14.15 -21.05
CA GLN A 195 -6.48 -12.92 -20.39
C GLN A 195 -6.79 -11.82 -21.41
N LEU A 196 -5.95 -11.65 -22.44
CA LEU A 196 -6.21 -10.69 -23.52
C LEU A 196 -7.53 -11.00 -24.26
N ASP A 197 -7.79 -12.27 -24.54
CA ASP A 197 -9.01 -12.71 -25.24
C ASP A 197 -10.27 -12.44 -24.39
N ALA A 198 -10.22 -12.70 -23.08
CA ALA A 198 -11.32 -12.44 -22.14
C ALA A 198 -11.62 -10.94 -21.92
N LEU A 199 -10.70 -10.06 -22.32
CA LEU A 199 -10.86 -8.61 -22.24
C LEU A 199 -11.19 -7.98 -23.60
N ALA A 200 -11.13 -8.76 -24.69
CA ALA A 200 -11.15 -8.25 -26.06
C ALA A 200 -12.49 -7.59 -26.43
N ASP A 201 -13.59 -8.03 -25.83
CA ASP A 201 -14.93 -7.47 -26.05
C ASP A 201 -15.34 -6.42 -25.00
N GLY A 202 -14.46 -6.15 -24.02
CA GLY A 202 -14.65 -5.15 -22.97
C GLY A 202 -15.57 -5.58 -21.83
N ALA A 203 -15.97 -6.85 -21.73
CA ALA A 203 -16.80 -7.34 -20.64
C ALA A 203 -16.37 -8.73 -20.17
N VAL A 204 -16.04 -8.86 -18.89
CA VAL A 204 -15.69 -10.15 -18.28
C VAL A 204 -16.96 -10.89 -17.86
N THR A 205 -17.17 -12.09 -18.40
CA THR A 205 -18.22 -13.02 -17.98
C THR A 205 -17.84 -13.81 -16.72
N ALA A 206 -18.83 -14.44 -16.07
CA ALA A 206 -18.57 -15.27 -14.90
C ALA A 206 -17.66 -16.46 -15.24
N GLU A 207 -17.86 -17.06 -16.42
CA GLU A 207 -17.03 -18.15 -16.92
C GLU A 207 -15.59 -17.71 -17.19
N GLU A 208 -15.37 -16.50 -17.69
CA GLU A 208 -14.03 -15.93 -17.91
C GLU A 208 -13.34 -15.56 -16.60
N TYR A 209 -14.08 -15.02 -15.63
CA TYR A 209 -13.58 -14.77 -14.29
C TYR A 209 -13.13 -16.08 -13.62
N ASP A 210 -13.96 -17.12 -13.68
CA ASP A 210 -13.63 -18.46 -13.18
C ASP A 210 -12.40 -19.04 -13.87
N ALA A 211 -12.37 -18.98 -15.21
CA ALA A 211 -11.25 -19.49 -15.99
C ALA A 211 -9.94 -18.73 -15.70
N GLY A 212 -10.01 -17.40 -15.55
CA GLY A 212 -8.88 -16.56 -15.15
C GLY A 212 -8.34 -16.95 -13.79
N PHE A 213 -9.22 -17.10 -12.81
CA PHE A 213 -8.83 -17.53 -11.47
C PHE A 213 -8.19 -18.92 -11.46
N GLU A 214 -8.75 -19.88 -12.21
CA GLU A 214 -8.18 -21.23 -12.31
C GLU A 214 -6.79 -21.23 -12.96
N ARG A 215 -6.54 -20.38 -13.97
CA ARG A 215 -5.20 -20.22 -14.55
C ARG A 215 -4.21 -19.65 -13.53
N PHE A 216 -4.61 -18.61 -12.79
CA PHE A 216 -3.81 -18.07 -11.69
C PHE A 216 -3.49 -19.14 -10.63
N ALA A 217 -4.50 -19.86 -10.15
CA ALA A 217 -4.34 -20.92 -9.16
C ALA A 217 -3.43 -22.05 -9.66
N SER A 218 -3.54 -22.40 -10.95
CA SER A 218 -2.68 -23.40 -11.61
C SER A 218 -1.24 -22.92 -11.75
N CYS A 219 -1.00 -21.67 -12.14
CA CYS A 219 0.32 -21.06 -12.18
C CYS A 219 1.00 -21.11 -10.81
N MET A 220 0.27 -20.68 -9.78
CA MET A 220 0.71 -20.72 -8.38
C MET A 220 1.07 -22.13 -7.92
N ALA A 221 0.21 -23.12 -8.20
CA ALA A 221 0.48 -24.52 -7.88
C ALA A 221 1.68 -25.08 -8.65
N GLY A 222 1.83 -24.73 -9.93
CA GLY A 222 2.96 -25.11 -10.78
C GLY A 222 4.29 -24.55 -10.29
N ALA A 223 4.28 -23.38 -9.67
CA ALA A 223 5.44 -22.77 -9.01
C ALA A 223 5.70 -23.31 -7.59
N GLY A 224 4.92 -24.29 -7.11
CA GLY A 224 5.08 -24.86 -5.77
C GLY A 224 4.41 -24.09 -4.65
N HIS A 225 3.60 -23.07 -4.98
CA HIS A 225 2.92 -22.19 -4.04
C HIS A 225 1.38 -22.23 -4.20
N PRO A 226 0.72 -23.40 -4.05
CA PRO A 226 -0.72 -23.50 -4.25
C PRO A 226 -1.50 -22.57 -3.32
N LEU A 227 -2.60 -21.99 -3.83
CA LEU A 227 -3.50 -21.16 -3.04
C LEU A 227 -4.17 -21.96 -1.92
N GLY A 228 -4.23 -21.38 -0.73
CA GLY A 228 -4.95 -21.91 0.42
C GLY A 228 -6.34 -21.30 0.57
N SER A 229 -7.23 -21.98 1.30
CA SER A 229 -8.53 -21.44 1.76
C SER A 229 -9.34 -20.71 0.69
N VAL A 230 -9.42 -21.27 -0.52
CA VAL A 230 -10.14 -20.65 -1.64
C VAL A 230 -11.65 -20.66 -1.36
N PHE A 231 -12.25 -19.48 -1.31
CA PHE A 231 -13.66 -19.23 -1.16
C PHE A 231 -14.19 -18.50 -2.40
N LYS A 232 -14.95 -19.24 -3.22
CA LYS A 232 -15.65 -18.72 -4.39
C LYS A 232 -17.01 -18.19 -3.96
N GLY A 233 -17.04 -16.94 -3.47
CA GLY A 233 -18.27 -16.22 -3.13
C GLY A 233 -19.03 -15.74 -4.37
N THR A 234 -20.11 -14.97 -4.19
CA THR A 234 -20.98 -14.53 -5.29
C THR A 234 -20.42 -13.43 -6.19
N THR A 235 -19.34 -12.75 -5.78
CA THR A 235 -18.85 -11.58 -6.53
C THR A 235 -17.33 -11.45 -6.56
N VAL A 236 -16.61 -11.81 -5.49
CA VAL A 236 -15.15 -11.75 -5.48
C VAL A 236 -14.59 -13.01 -4.82
N TYR A 237 -13.51 -13.55 -5.39
CA TYR A 237 -12.84 -14.71 -4.85
C TYR A 237 -11.88 -14.32 -3.73
N ARG A 238 -11.96 -15.07 -2.63
CA ARG A 238 -11.09 -14.91 -1.46
C ARG A 238 -10.19 -16.12 -1.34
N TYR A 239 -8.92 -15.91 -1.06
CA TYR A 239 -7.93 -16.97 -0.97
C TYR A 239 -6.76 -16.52 -0.10
N VAL A 240 -5.92 -17.47 0.30
CA VAL A 240 -4.71 -17.22 1.08
C VAL A 240 -3.50 -17.61 0.26
N MET A 241 -2.46 -16.78 0.31
CA MET A 241 -1.17 -17.03 -0.31
C MET A 241 -0.13 -17.32 0.78
N SER A 242 0.85 -18.16 0.47
CA SER A 242 1.98 -18.37 1.37
C SER A 242 2.86 -17.11 1.42
N SER A 243 3.44 -16.81 2.58
CA SER A 243 4.41 -15.71 2.70
C SER A 243 5.62 -15.89 1.78
N GLU A 244 5.99 -17.14 1.49
CA GLU A 244 7.08 -17.46 0.58
C GLU A 244 6.78 -16.97 -0.84
N ALA A 245 5.57 -17.25 -1.36
CA ALA A 245 5.15 -16.80 -2.69
C ALA A 245 5.23 -15.28 -2.86
N VAL A 246 4.80 -14.54 -1.84
CA VAL A 246 4.91 -13.07 -1.78
C VAL A 246 6.38 -12.65 -1.77
N SER A 247 7.18 -13.28 -0.90
CA SER A 247 8.61 -13.00 -0.79
C SER A 247 9.47 -13.50 -1.94
N THR A 248 8.90 -14.17 -2.95
CA THR A 248 9.61 -14.53 -4.18
C THR A 248 9.03 -13.81 -5.39
N GLY A 249 7.94 -13.06 -5.20
CA GLY A 249 7.18 -12.40 -6.25
C GLY A 249 6.41 -13.33 -7.18
N THR A 250 6.27 -14.61 -6.80
CA THR A 250 5.55 -15.60 -7.61
C THR A 250 4.06 -15.28 -7.67
N ASP A 251 3.51 -14.76 -6.58
CA ASP A 251 2.13 -14.29 -6.51
C ASP A 251 1.85 -13.22 -7.57
N VAL A 252 2.67 -12.17 -7.64
CA VAL A 252 2.57 -11.10 -8.62
C VAL A 252 2.77 -11.64 -10.03
N GLN A 253 3.79 -12.48 -10.25
CA GLN A 253 4.04 -13.07 -11.57
C GLN A 253 2.83 -13.87 -12.09
N CYS A 254 2.24 -14.72 -11.26
CA CYS A 254 1.09 -15.52 -11.67
C CYS A 254 -0.19 -14.69 -11.77
N TYR A 255 -0.41 -13.76 -10.82
CA TYR A 255 -1.63 -12.97 -10.76
C TYR A 255 -1.70 -12.00 -11.93
N GLU A 256 -0.64 -11.23 -12.20
CA GLU A 256 -0.61 -10.26 -13.31
C GLU A 256 -0.70 -10.94 -14.67
N ALA A 257 0.01 -12.06 -14.85
CA ALA A 257 0.00 -12.80 -16.10
C ALA A 257 -1.38 -13.39 -16.42
N GLU A 258 -2.10 -13.91 -15.42
CA GLU A 258 -3.27 -14.76 -15.68
C GLU A 258 -4.63 -14.16 -15.31
N PHE A 259 -4.68 -13.24 -14.34
CA PHE A 259 -5.95 -12.89 -13.70
C PHE A 259 -6.14 -11.41 -13.32
N MET A 260 -5.10 -10.61 -13.10
CA MET A 260 -5.22 -9.25 -12.53
C MET A 260 -6.20 -8.33 -13.27
N GLU A 261 -6.13 -8.25 -14.60
CA GLU A 261 -7.00 -7.34 -15.37
C GLU A 261 -8.42 -7.91 -15.51
N ILE A 262 -8.57 -9.24 -15.61
CA ILE A 262 -9.88 -9.91 -15.51
C ILE A 262 -10.53 -9.59 -14.17
N ASP A 263 -9.78 -9.73 -13.07
CA ASP A 263 -10.27 -9.51 -11.72
C ASP A 263 -10.62 -8.04 -11.50
N SER A 264 -9.77 -7.13 -11.95
CA SER A 264 -10.05 -5.69 -11.90
C SER A 264 -11.31 -5.32 -12.68
N ALA A 265 -11.44 -5.77 -13.93
CA ALA A 265 -12.62 -5.49 -14.76
C ALA A 265 -13.90 -6.10 -14.15
N TRP A 266 -13.82 -7.33 -13.64
CA TRP A 266 -14.94 -7.99 -12.97
C TRP A 266 -15.37 -7.29 -11.68
N GLN A 267 -14.40 -6.93 -10.83
CA GLN A 267 -14.67 -6.22 -9.58
C GLN A 267 -15.25 -4.83 -9.83
N ILE A 268 -14.81 -4.11 -10.88
CA ILE A 268 -15.42 -2.85 -11.29
C ILE A 268 -16.86 -3.07 -11.77
N ALA A 269 -17.09 -4.05 -12.64
CA ALA A 269 -18.40 -4.35 -13.22
C ALA A 269 -19.41 -4.83 -12.17
N ASN A 270 -18.94 -5.45 -11.10
CA ASN A 270 -19.76 -5.98 -10.01
C ASN A 270 -19.59 -5.22 -8.68
N ALA A 271 -18.89 -4.09 -8.69
CA ALA A 271 -18.82 -3.19 -7.54
C ALA A 271 -20.22 -2.61 -7.32
N ASP A 272 -20.73 -2.75 -6.10
CA ASP A 272 -22.05 -2.23 -5.76
C ASP A 272 -22.00 -1.34 -4.52
N THR A 273 -21.82 -0.05 -4.77
CA THR A 273 -21.48 0.95 -3.74
C THR A 273 -22.41 2.17 -3.73
N SER A 274 -23.57 2.09 -4.38
CA SER A 274 -24.49 3.23 -4.41
C SER A 274 -25.31 3.33 -3.11
N GLU A 275 -25.53 4.55 -2.60
CA GLU A 275 -26.46 4.80 -1.47
C GLU A 275 -27.87 4.25 -1.79
N SER A 276 -28.25 4.29 -3.06
CA SER A 276 -29.50 3.71 -3.57
C SER A 276 -29.55 2.20 -3.39
N THR A 277 -28.46 1.48 -3.65
CA THR A 277 -28.44 0.03 -3.42
C THR A 277 -28.50 -0.28 -1.94
N GLU A 278 -27.83 0.50 -1.10
CA GLU A 278 -27.95 0.34 0.36
C GLU A 278 -29.36 0.66 0.86
N PHE A 279 -30.00 1.68 0.30
CA PHE A 279 -31.41 1.99 0.57
C PHE A 279 -32.33 0.82 0.19
N LEU A 280 -32.13 0.20 -0.97
CA LEU A 280 -32.92 -0.96 -1.40
C LEU A 280 -32.68 -2.19 -0.53
N ARG A 281 -31.44 -2.39 -0.05
CA ARG A 281 -31.15 -3.40 0.97
C ARG A 281 -31.87 -3.11 2.28
N GLN A 282 -31.90 -1.86 2.73
CA GLN A 282 -32.67 -1.47 3.92
C GLN A 282 -34.16 -1.72 3.73
N CYS A 283 -34.68 -1.49 2.52
CA CYS A 283 -36.07 -1.75 2.18
C CYS A 283 -36.45 -3.24 2.22
N LEU A 284 -35.61 -4.11 1.65
CA LEU A 284 -35.78 -5.57 1.75
C LEU A 284 -35.82 -6.02 3.22
N ARG A 285 -34.91 -5.51 4.06
CA ARG A 285 -34.86 -5.82 5.49
C ARG A 285 -36.10 -5.35 6.23
N GLY A 286 -36.61 -4.16 5.92
CA GLY A 286 -37.86 -3.62 6.47
C GLY A 286 -39.07 -4.52 6.19
N ASN A 287 -39.02 -5.31 5.12
CA ASN A 287 -40.07 -6.25 4.72
C ASN A 287 -39.77 -7.71 5.11
N GLY A 288 -38.76 -7.93 5.96
CA GLY A 288 -38.40 -9.26 6.44
C GLY A 288 -37.69 -10.14 5.40
N ILE A 289 -37.04 -9.54 4.39
CA ILE A 289 -36.28 -10.23 3.35
C ILE A 289 -34.82 -9.88 3.45
N GLU A 290 -33.97 -10.91 3.45
CA GLU A 290 -32.53 -10.71 3.50
C GLU A 290 -32.00 -10.28 2.11
N PRO A 291 -31.30 -9.13 1.98
CA PRO A 291 -30.79 -8.64 0.71
C PRO A 291 -29.59 -9.42 0.19
N ALA A 292 -29.44 -9.49 -1.14
CA ALA A 292 -28.35 -10.20 -1.80
C ALA A 292 -27.34 -9.26 -2.49
N TYR A 293 -26.34 -9.83 -3.15
CA TYR A 293 -25.25 -9.10 -3.82
C TYR A 293 -24.90 -9.82 -5.13
N PRO A 294 -24.48 -9.09 -6.19
CA PRO A 294 -24.29 -7.63 -6.28
C PRO A 294 -25.63 -6.88 -6.47
N ALA A 295 -25.61 -5.59 -6.81
CA ALA A 295 -26.81 -4.71 -6.88
C ALA A 295 -27.99 -5.33 -7.61
N VAL A 296 -27.68 -5.99 -8.72
CA VAL A 296 -28.64 -6.68 -9.60
C VAL A 296 -29.49 -7.72 -8.85
N GLU A 297 -28.93 -8.29 -7.79
CA GLU A 297 -29.53 -9.36 -6.99
C GLU A 297 -30.43 -8.77 -5.90
N VAL A 298 -30.06 -7.60 -5.36
CA VAL A 298 -30.94 -6.76 -4.52
C VAL A 298 -32.20 -6.38 -5.32
N ASP A 299 -32.03 -5.91 -6.55
CA ASP A 299 -33.13 -5.53 -7.42
C ASP A 299 -34.01 -6.71 -7.83
N ARG A 300 -33.43 -7.91 -8.00
CA ARG A 300 -34.18 -9.14 -8.28
C ARG A 300 -35.06 -9.51 -7.10
N GLN A 301 -34.52 -9.50 -5.88
CA GLN A 301 -35.28 -9.81 -4.67
C GLN A 301 -36.42 -8.83 -4.42
N MET A 302 -36.20 -7.54 -4.66
CA MET A 302 -37.23 -6.50 -4.53
C MET A 302 -38.45 -6.82 -5.41
N ARG A 303 -38.21 -7.21 -6.68
CA ARG A 303 -39.27 -7.60 -7.62
C ARG A 303 -39.96 -8.91 -7.24
N GLU A 304 -39.19 -9.93 -6.87
CA GLU A 304 -39.74 -11.26 -6.51
C GLU A 304 -40.58 -11.21 -5.25
N ALA A 305 -40.22 -10.32 -4.32
CA ALA A 305 -40.98 -10.05 -3.12
C ALA A 305 -42.20 -9.17 -3.33
N GLY A 306 -42.33 -8.54 -4.51
CA GLY A 306 -43.37 -7.54 -4.77
C GLY A 306 -43.25 -6.29 -3.90
N ILE A 307 -42.04 -5.95 -3.42
CA ILE A 307 -41.80 -4.78 -2.58
C ILE A 307 -41.56 -3.58 -3.50
N ASP A 308 -42.38 -2.54 -3.36
CA ASP A 308 -42.14 -1.26 -4.02
C ASP A 308 -41.14 -0.45 -3.17
N PRO A 309 -39.99 0.00 -3.72
CA PRO A 309 -39.05 0.85 -3.00
C PRO A 309 -39.67 2.10 -2.36
N ARG A 310 -40.79 2.60 -2.91
CA ARG A 310 -41.53 3.75 -2.38
C ARG A 310 -42.19 3.47 -1.03
N ASP A 311 -42.55 2.22 -0.78
CA ASP A 311 -43.15 1.81 0.48
C ASP A 311 -42.13 1.85 1.65
N CYS A 312 -40.84 1.90 1.32
CA CYS A 312 -39.74 2.01 2.28
C CYS A 312 -39.24 3.44 2.50
N MET A 313 -39.78 4.44 1.78
CA MET A 313 -39.37 5.83 1.92
C MET A 313 -40.04 6.58 3.09
N GLY A 314 -40.94 5.92 3.83
CA GLY A 314 -41.55 6.47 5.05
C GLY A 314 -42.20 7.84 4.84
N VAL A 315 -43.35 7.88 4.15
CA VAL A 315 -44.25 9.05 4.10
C VAL A 315 -45.41 8.85 5.07
#